data_AF-A0A926Z4D8-F1
#
_entry.id   AF-A0A926Z4D8-F1
#
_cell.length_a   1.000
_cell.length_b   1.000
_cell.length_c   1.000
_cell.angle_alpha   90.00
_cell.angle_beta   90.00
_cell.angle_gamma   90.00
#
_symmetry.space_group_name_H-M   'P 1'
#
loop_
_entity.id
_entity.type
_entity.pdbx_description
1 polymer ?
#
loop_
_entity_poly.entity_id
_entity_poly.type
_entity_poly.pdbx_seq_one_letter_code
_entity_poly.pdbx_strand_id
1 'polypeptide(L)'
;MAEVIVIYPSKNIEQDNIFPHRSLLNGEQVHRIYLDELGEIEELPISVALMVLTTVAEDEARQTARNLLKRSNEETSLLSTLTIIEIITTIMVYKFDNFSRQEVESMLGIALEKTRVYREIKEEGREQGQIGEAINLTIRLLTKKFGDIGEEKRSLISGLSLPVVEDLSEALLDFNNLNDLQLWLDNINSSGN
;
A
#
# COMPACT_ATOMS: atom_id res chain seq x y z
N MET A 1 -31.70 18.12 -5.55
CA MET A 1 -31.41 17.81 -4.13
C MET A 1 -30.13 17.00 -4.13
N ALA A 2 -29.16 17.31 -3.26
CA ALA A 2 -27.91 16.56 -3.21
C ALA A 2 -28.11 15.37 -2.25
N GLU A 3 -27.94 14.16 -2.75
CA GLU A 3 -27.91 12.93 -1.96
C GLU A 3 -26.44 12.59 -1.68
N VAL A 4 -26.14 12.20 -0.44
CA VAL A 4 -24.82 11.78 0.00
C VAL A 4 -24.82 10.26 0.12
N ILE A 5 -23.88 9.60 -0.54
CA ILE A 5 -23.69 8.16 -0.44
C ILE A 5 -22.45 7.88 0.40
N VAL A 6 -22.61 7.04 1.43
CA VAL A 6 -21.52 6.56 2.27
C VAL A 6 -21.38 5.07 2.03
N ILE A 7 -20.17 4.62 1.70
CA ILE A 7 -19.88 3.24 1.36
C ILE A 7 -19.01 2.65 2.47
N TYR A 8 -19.46 1.53 3.03
CA TYR A 8 -18.74 0.76 4.04
C TYR A 8 -18.44 -0.65 3.52
N PRO A 9 -17.25 -1.20 3.77
CA PRO A 9 -17.00 -2.61 3.57
C PRO A 9 -18.00 -3.56 4.26
N SER A 10 -18.37 -3.25 5.51
CA SER A 10 -19.41 -3.95 6.27
C SER A 10 -20.05 -3.05 7.31
N LYS A 11 -21.18 -3.47 7.87
CA LYS A 11 -21.86 -2.71 8.95
C LYS A 11 -21.03 -2.60 10.22
N ASN A 12 -20.19 -3.59 10.50
CA ASN A 12 -19.42 -3.67 11.74
C ASN A 12 -18.27 -2.66 11.84
N ILE A 13 -17.89 -2.03 10.73
CA ILE A 13 -16.84 -1.01 10.67
C ILE A 13 -17.42 0.40 10.51
N GLU A 14 -18.74 0.54 10.49
CA GLU A 14 -19.39 1.85 10.51
C GLU A 14 -19.00 2.60 11.79
N GLN A 15 -18.72 3.90 11.67
CA GLN A 15 -18.32 4.71 12.82
C GLN A 15 -19.51 4.94 13.76
N ASP A 16 -19.40 4.42 14.98
CA ASP A 16 -20.41 4.63 16.02
C ASP A 16 -20.43 6.07 16.55
N ASN A 17 -19.28 6.77 16.51
CA ASN A 17 -19.17 8.14 16.98
C ASN A 17 -19.53 9.16 15.89
N ILE A 18 -20.83 9.44 15.79
CA ILE A 18 -21.40 10.35 14.79
C ILE A 18 -21.57 11.80 15.30
N PHE A 19 -21.04 12.18 16.46
CA PHE A 19 -21.13 13.56 16.97
C PHE A 19 -20.02 14.44 16.37
N PRO A 20 -20.30 15.70 15.97
CA PRO A 20 -21.57 16.45 16.09
C PRO A 20 -22.55 16.25 14.93
N HIS A 21 -22.18 15.49 13.90
CA HIS A 21 -22.92 15.41 12.63
C HIS A 21 -24.12 14.43 12.62
N ARG A 22 -24.55 13.92 13.77
CA ARG A 22 -25.63 12.93 13.91
C ARG A 22 -26.90 13.30 13.15
N SER A 23 -27.34 14.55 13.25
CA SER A 23 -28.57 15.01 12.60
C SER A 23 -28.49 14.97 11.08
N LEU A 24 -27.29 15.17 10.51
CA LEU A 24 -27.05 15.07 9.07
C LEU A 24 -26.94 13.61 8.64
N LEU A 25 -26.14 12.82 9.36
CA LEU A 25 -25.88 11.41 9.03
C LEU A 25 -27.11 10.51 9.19
N ASN A 26 -28.07 10.88 10.04
CA ASN A 26 -29.33 10.16 10.21
C ASN A 26 -30.47 10.75 9.37
N GLY A 27 -30.22 11.81 8.58
CA GLY A 27 -31.20 12.39 7.69
C GLY A 27 -31.45 11.52 6.46
N GLU A 28 -32.59 11.73 5.79
CA GLU A 28 -33.00 11.01 4.58
C GLU A 28 -32.10 11.30 3.36
N GLN A 29 -31.19 12.27 3.47
CA GLN A 29 -30.25 12.65 2.42
C GLN A 29 -28.97 11.80 2.42
N VAL A 30 -28.78 10.92 3.42
CA VAL A 30 -27.60 10.07 3.55
C VAL A 30 -27.98 8.60 3.35
N HIS A 31 -27.50 8.04 2.24
CA HIS A 31 -27.68 6.63 1.92
C HIS A 31 -26.41 5.85 2.25
N ARG A 32 -26.57 4.77 3.02
CA ARG A 32 -25.48 3.86 3.38
C ARG A 32 -25.52 2.65 2.47
N ILE A 33 -24.37 2.29 1.93
CA ILE A 33 -24.17 1.09 1.14
C ILE A 33 -23.12 0.23 1.85
N TYR A 34 -23.49 -1.00 2.21
CA TYR A 34 -22.58 -1.98 2.76
C TYR A 34 -22.20 -2.96 1.65
N LEU A 35 -20.91 -3.06 1.34
CA LEU A 35 -20.40 -3.84 0.21
C LEU A 35 -20.64 -5.34 0.37
N ASP A 36 -20.67 -5.83 1.60
CA ASP A 36 -20.96 -7.23 1.96
C ASP A 36 -22.46 -7.59 1.90
N GLU A 37 -23.35 -6.62 1.72
CA GLU A 37 -24.81 -6.83 1.66
C GLU A 37 -25.38 -6.67 0.24
N LEU A 38 -24.53 -6.58 -0.79
CA LEU A 38 -24.95 -6.33 -2.18
C LEU A 38 -25.44 -7.57 -2.95
N GLY A 39 -25.33 -8.76 -2.34
CA GLY A 39 -25.68 -10.03 -2.98
C GLY A 39 -24.51 -10.68 -3.72
N GLU A 40 -24.83 -11.56 -4.67
CA GLU A 40 -23.84 -12.38 -5.40
C GLU A 40 -22.97 -11.52 -6.34
N ILE A 41 -21.64 -11.61 -6.18
CA ILE A 41 -20.67 -10.74 -6.88
C ILE A 41 -20.74 -10.92 -8.41
N GLU A 42 -21.07 -12.12 -8.87
CA GLU A 42 -21.24 -12.47 -10.27
C GLU A 42 -22.34 -11.67 -10.96
N GLU A 43 -23.38 -11.28 -10.23
CA GLU A 43 -24.55 -10.55 -10.75
C GLU A 43 -24.36 -9.03 -10.68
N LEU A 44 -23.41 -8.55 -9.87
CA LEU A 44 -23.15 -7.13 -9.68
C LEU A 44 -22.52 -6.49 -10.92
N PRO A 45 -22.82 -5.20 -11.20
CA PRO A 45 -22.06 -4.43 -12.20
C PRO A 45 -20.55 -4.50 -11.92
N ILE A 46 -19.74 -4.59 -12.97
CA ILE A 46 -18.29 -4.87 -12.83
C ILE A 46 -17.58 -3.88 -11.91
N SER A 47 -17.92 -2.59 -11.95
CA SER A 47 -17.36 -1.56 -11.08
C SER A 47 -17.69 -1.80 -9.61
N VAL A 48 -18.91 -2.22 -9.30
CA VAL A 48 -19.35 -2.56 -7.94
C VAL A 48 -18.66 -3.84 -7.48
N ALA A 49 -18.60 -4.85 -8.35
CA ALA A 49 -17.92 -6.11 -8.04
C ALA A 49 -16.41 -5.92 -7.74
N LEU A 50 -15.75 -4.96 -8.40
CA LEU A 50 -14.37 -4.57 -8.07
C LEU A 50 -14.26 -3.95 -6.67
N MET A 51 -15.24 -3.16 -6.24
CA MET A 51 -15.28 -2.62 -4.87
C MET A 51 -15.48 -3.76 -3.86
N VAL A 52 -16.40 -4.68 -4.13
CA VAL A 52 -16.65 -5.84 -3.25
C VAL A 52 -15.41 -6.73 -3.17
N LEU A 53 -14.63 -6.91 -4.25
CA LEU A 53 -13.37 -7.68 -4.21
C LEU A 53 -12.40 -7.18 -3.11
N THR A 54 -12.44 -5.90 -2.74
CA THR A 54 -11.59 -5.37 -1.65
C THR A 54 -11.97 -5.97 -0.28
N THR A 55 -13.21 -6.40 -0.11
CA THR A 55 -13.78 -6.86 1.17
C THR A 55 -13.81 -8.39 1.31
N VAL A 56 -13.77 -9.11 0.19
CA VAL A 56 -13.77 -10.59 0.14
C VAL A 56 -12.52 -11.17 0.83
N ALA A 57 -12.68 -12.32 1.50
CA ALA A 57 -11.59 -13.05 2.15
C ALA A 57 -10.57 -13.60 1.13
N GLU A 58 -9.33 -13.82 1.57
CA GLU A 58 -8.23 -14.23 0.67
C GLU A 58 -8.47 -15.57 -0.06
N ASP A 59 -9.12 -16.52 0.59
CA ASP A 59 -9.47 -17.82 0.01
C ASP A 59 -10.42 -17.68 -1.18
N GLU A 60 -11.44 -16.84 -1.05
CA GLU A 60 -12.42 -16.54 -2.10
C GLU A 60 -11.90 -15.55 -3.15
N ALA A 61 -11.11 -14.55 -2.73
CA ALA A 61 -10.67 -13.44 -3.57
C ALA A 61 -9.93 -13.91 -4.84
N ARG A 62 -9.19 -15.03 -4.76
CA ARG A 62 -8.49 -15.60 -5.93
C ARG A 62 -9.47 -16.00 -7.02
N GLN A 63 -10.54 -16.70 -6.66
CA GLN A 63 -11.54 -17.15 -7.61
C GLN A 63 -12.38 -15.98 -8.12
N THR A 64 -12.77 -15.07 -7.21
CA THR A 64 -13.51 -13.86 -7.56
C THR A 64 -12.74 -12.99 -8.55
N ALA A 65 -11.44 -12.76 -8.31
CA ALA A 65 -10.59 -12.00 -9.23
C ALA A 65 -10.50 -12.66 -10.61
N ARG A 66 -10.33 -14.00 -10.67
CA ARG A 66 -10.32 -14.75 -11.95
C ARG A 66 -11.65 -14.64 -12.69
N ASN A 67 -12.78 -14.72 -11.98
CA ASN A 67 -14.10 -14.54 -12.56
C ASN A 67 -14.28 -13.13 -13.14
N LEU A 68 -13.84 -12.10 -12.40
CA LEU A 68 -13.90 -10.70 -12.85
C LEU A 68 -12.98 -10.44 -14.05
N LEU A 69 -11.81 -11.06 -14.11
CA LEU A 69 -10.94 -11.00 -15.29
C LEU A 69 -11.64 -11.59 -16.52
N LYS A 70 -12.28 -12.75 -16.37
CA LYS A 70 -13.05 -13.36 -17.47
C LYS A 70 -14.17 -12.42 -17.96
N ARG A 71 -14.94 -11.83 -17.04
CA ARG A 71 -16.00 -10.85 -17.37
C ARG A 71 -15.45 -9.59 -18.04
N SER A 72 -14.27 -9.13 -17.62
CA SER A 72 -13.62 -7.96 -18.22
C SER A 72 -13.27 -8.14 -19.69
N ASN A 73 -13.05 -9.37 -20.15
CA ASN A 73 -12.82 -9.68 -21.56
C ASN A 73 -14.11 -9.65 -22.41
N GLU A 74 -15.28 -9.64 -21.78
CA GLU A 74 -16.59 -9.51 -22.43
C GLU A 74 -17.01 -8.03 -22.57
N GLU A 75 -16.22 -7.10 -22.02
CA GLU A 75 -16.43 -5.66 -22.17
C GLU A 75 -16.20 -5.18 -23.61
N THR A 76 -16.98 -4.19 -24.02
CA THR A 76 -16.96 -3.71 -25.42
C THR A 76 -15.70 -2.90 -25.76
N SER A 77 -14.99 -2.37 -24.76
CA SER A 77 -13.85 -1.46 -24.94
C SER A 77 -12.57 -2.03 -24.32
N LEU A 78 -11.52 -2.15 -25.14
CA LEU A 78 -10.19 -2.57 -24.70
C LEU A 78 -9.62 -1.67 -23.60
N LEU A 79 -9.91 -0.36 -23.62
CA LEU A 79 -9.47 0.56 -22.58
C LEU A 79 -10.12 0.23 -21.24
N SER A 80 -11.40 -0.17 -21.25
CA SER A 80 -12.12 -0.59 -20.04
C SER A 80 -11.57 -1.90 -19.51
N THR A 81 -11.35 -2.89 -20.37
CA THR A 81 -10.74 -4.17 -19.99
C THR A 81 -9.37 -3.98 -19.33
N LEU A 82 -8.47 -3.18 -19.94
CA LEU A 82 -7.16 -2.90 -19.36
C LEU A 82 -7.26 -2.19 -18.00
N THR A 83 -8.17 -1.23 -17.85
CA THR A 83 -8.39 -0.54 -16.57
C THR A 83 -8.91 -1.49 -15.49
N ILE A 84 -9.83 -2.39 -15.84
CA ILE A 84 -10.37 -3.40 -14.91
C ILE A 84 -9.26 -4.35 -14.46
N ILE A 85 -8.45 -4.84 -15.41
CA ILE A 85 -7.31 -5.71 -15.10
C ILE A 85 -6.32 -5.00 -14.18
N GLU A 86 -6.03 -3.71 -14.41
CA GLU A 86 -5.18 -2.89 -13.54
C GLU A 86 -5.73 -2.78 -12.12
N ILE A 87 -7.03 -2.53 -11.97
CA ILE A 87 -7.68 -2.44 -10.65
C ILE A 87 -7.64 -3.79 -9.93
N ILE A 88 -8.00 -4.88 -10.60
CA ILE A 88 -7.96 -6.24 -10.01
C ILE A 88 -6.54 -6.55 -9.51
N THR A 89 -5.54 -6.31 -10.36
CA THR A 89 -4.14 -6.59 -10.00
C THR A 89 -3.71 -5.78 -8.78
N THR A 90 -4.08 -4.51 -8.73
CA THR A 90 -3.77 -3.63 -7.60
C THR A 90 -4.38 -4.17 -6.32
N ILE A 91 -5.68 -4.46 -6.34
CA ILE A 91 -6.38 -5.03 -5.18
C ILE A 91 -5.70 -6.32 -4.71
N MET A 92 -5.32 -7.20 -5.64
CA MET A 92 -4.69 -8.48 -5.31
C MET A 92 -3.27 -8.31 -4.75
N VAL A 93 -2.47 -7.38 -5.26
CA VAL A 93 -1.14 -7.08 -4.69
C VAL A 93 -1.25 -6.59 -3.25
N TYR A 94 -2.21 -5.71 -2.96
CA TYR A 94 -2.41 -5.22 -1.59
C TYR A 94 -3.03 -6.27 -0.66
N LYS A 95 -3.93 -7.11 -1.18
CA LYS A 95 -4.60 -8.16 -0.39
C LYS A 95 -3.67 -9.32 -0.06
N PHE A 96 -2.71 -9.64 -0.92
CA PHE A 96 -1.72 -10.70 -0.71
C PHE A 96 -0.34 -10.09 -0.48
N ASP A 97 -0.17 -9.42 0.66
CA ASP A 97 1.06 -8.71 1.05
C ASP A 97 2.34 -9.57 1.04
N ASN A 98 2.19 -10.89 1.25
CA ASN A 98 3.26 -11.88 1.24
C ASN A 98 3.60 -12.42 -0.17
N PHE A 99 2.81 -12.07 -1.18
CA PHE A 99 3.02 -12.55 -2.54
C PHE A 99 3.80 -11.52 -3.35
N SER A 100 4.83 -11.99 -4.04
CA SER A 100 5.43 -11.19 -5.09
C SER A 100 4.44 -10.94 -6.22
N ARG A 101 4.66 -9.84 -6.93
CA ARG A 101 3.86 -9.49 -8.12
C ARG A 101 3.79 -10.61 -9.16
N GLN A 102 4.88 -11.36 -9.36
CA GLN A 102 4.92 -12.49 -10.30
C GLN A 102 4.03 -13.65 -9.82
N GLU A 103 3.97 -13.88 -8.52
CA GLU A 103 3.08 -14.87 -7.93
C GLU A 103 1.62 -14.44 -8.05
N VAL A 104 1.31 -13.15 -7.90
CA VAL A 104 -0.04 -12.61 -8.16
C VAL A 104 -0.43 -12.76 -9.64
N GLU A 105 0.46 -12.48 -10.58
CA GLU A 105 0.22 -12.68 -12.02
C GLU A 105 -0.02 -14.15 -12.37
N SER A 106 0.80 -15.06 -11.83
CA SER A 106 0.62 -16.50 -11.96
C SER A 106 -0.71 -16.96 -11.34
N MET A 107 -1.04 -16.43 -10.17
CA MET A 107 -2.30 -16.67 -9.46
C MET A 107 -3.50 -16.17 -10.26
N LEU A 108 -3.37 -15.13 -11.07
CA LEU A 108 -4.45 -14.60 -11.91
C LEU A 108 -4.46 -15.20 -13.31
N GLY A 109 -3.38 -15.87 -13.74
CA GLY A 109 -3.24 -16.45 -15.07
C GLY A 109 -3.10 -15.40 -16.18
N ILE A 110 -2.52 -14.25 -15.86
CA ILE A 110 -2.35 -13.11 -16.77
C ILE A 110 -0.88 -12.72 -16.88
N ALA A 111 -0.45 -12.27 -18.07
CA ALA A 111 0.87 -11.69 -18.28
C ALA A 111 0.72 -10.17 -18.45
N LEU A 112 1.10 -9.39 -17.43
CA LEU A 112 0.92 -7.93 -17.42
C LEU A 112 2.20 -7.22 -17.81
N GLU A 113 2.65 -7.42 -19.05
CA GLU A 113 3.96 -6.88 -19.43
C GLU A 113 4.01 -5.33 -19.50
N LYS A 114 2.88 -4.59 -19.48
CA LYS A 114 2.88 -3.14 -19.85
C LYS A 114 1.79 -2.23 -19.22
N THR A 115 1.31 -2.46 -18.00
CA THR A 115 0.35 -1.53 -17.38
C THR A 115 1.04 -0.32 -16.72
N ARG A 116 0.36 0.83 -16.59
CA ARG A 116 0.98 2.04 -16.00
C ARG A 116 1.32 1.82 -14.52
N VAL A 117 0.40 1.19 -13.80
CA VAL A 117 0.56 0.74 -12.42
C VAL A 117 1.72 -0.24 -12.25
N TYR A 118 2.08 -0.99 -13.31
CA TYR A 118 3.27 -1.85 -13.29
C TYR A 118 4.57 -1.07 -13.17
N ARG A 119 4.67 0.10 -13.79
CA ARG A 119 5.86 0.96 -13.63
C ARG A 119 5.89 1.61 -12.25
N GLU A 120 4.75 2.12 -11.78
CA GLU A 120 4.66 2.87 -10.52
C GLU A 120 4.97 1.95 -9.31
N ILE A 121 4.32 0.79 -9.18
CA ILE A 121 4.58 -0.11 -8.03
C ILE A 121 5.97 -0.77 -8.12
N LYS A 122 6.48 -1.01 -9.34
CA LYS A 122 7.85 -1.52 -9.50
C LYS A 122 8.89 -0.49 -9.06
N GLU A 123 8.66 0.78 -9.37
CA GLU A 123 9.55 1.85 -8.95
C GLU A 123 9.47 2.07 -7.44
N GLU A 124 8.27 2.13 -6.86
CA GLU A 124 8.08 2.24 -5.40
C GLU A 124 8.74 1.06 -4.65
N GLY A 125 8.56 -0.17 -5.13
CA GLY A 125 9.19 -1.35 -4.54
C GLY A 125 10.72 -1.34 -4.69
N ARG A 126 11.25 -0.80 -5.81
CA ARG A 126 12.69 -0.62 -6.01
C ARG A 126 13.25 0.43 -5.06
N GLU A 127 12.57 1.56 -4.92
CA GLU A 127 12.96 2.64 -4.00
C GLU A 127 12.94 2.16 -2.54
N GLN A 128 11.86 1.48 -2.11
CA GLN A 128 11.78 0.91 -0.76
C GLN A 128 12.87 -0.14 -0.52
N GLY A 129 13.14 -1.00 -1.51
CA GLY A 129 14.22 -1.99 -1.43
C GLY A 129 15.60 -1.35 -1.30
N GLN A 130 15.86 -0.28 -2.05
CA GLN A 130 17.12 0.47 -1.98
C GLN A 130 17.31 1.17 -0.66
N ILE A 131 16.25 1.81 -0.14
CA ILE A 131 16.27 2.46 1.18
C ILE A 131 16.54 1.42 2.27
N GLY A 132 15.80 0.31 2.25
CA GLY A 132 15.98 -0.76 3.22
C GLY A 132 17.39 -1.37 3.19
N GLU A 133 17.94 -1.60 2.00
CA GLU A 133 19.31 -2.10 1.83
C GLU A 133 20.36 -1.09 2.32
N ALA A 134 20.23 0.19 1.95
CA ALA A 134 21.13 1.25 2.39
C ALA A 134 21.12 1.40 3.91
N ILE A 135 19.94 1.42 4.54
CA ILE A 135 19.78 1.50 6.00
C ILE A 135 20.47 0.30 6.68
N ASN A 136 20.19 -0.92 6.20
CA ASN A 136 20.70 -2.14 6.82
C ASN A 136 22.24 -2.23 6.67
N LEU A 137 22.77 -1.85 5.51
CA LEU A 137 24.21 -1.75 5.29
C LEU A 137 24.86 -0.72 6.21
N THR A 138 24.29 0.48 6.31
CA THR A 138 24.81 1.55 7.18
C THR A 138 24.80 1.12 8.65
N ILE A 139 23.70 0.52 9.13
CA ILE A 139 23.61 -0.03 10.50
C ILE A 139 24.66 -1.13 10.73
N ARG A 140 24.88 -2.00 9.75
CA ARG A 140 25.88 -3.07 9.84
C ARG A 140 27.30 -2.52 9.86
N LEU A 141 27.60 -1.49 9.07
CA LEU A 141 28.90 -0.80 9.08
C LEU A 141 29.15 -0.08 10.41
N LEU A 142 28.16 0.64 10.93
CA LEU A 142 28.20 1.26 12.26
C LEU A 142 28.46 0.21 13.34
N THR A 143 27.69 -0.88 13.32
CA THR A 143 27.82 -1.96 14.30
C THR A 143 29.20 -2.62 14.23
N LYS A 144 29.77 -2.75 13.03
CA LYS A 144 31.11 -3.30 12.82
C LYS A 144 32.23 -2.37 13.27
N LYS A 145 32.09 -1.05 13.05
CA LYS A 145 33.13 -0.05 13.38
C LYS A 145 33.12 0.31 14.88
N PHE A 146 31.95 0.38 15.49
CA PHE A 146 31.77 0.93 16.83
C PHE A 146 31.17 -0.03 17.86
N GLY A 147 30.82 -1.26 17.45
CA GLY A 147 30.09 -2.19 18.31
C GLY A 147 28.60 -1.86 18.37
N ASP A 148 27.91 -2.30 19.42
CA ASP A 148 26.46 -2.04 19.51
C ASP A 148 26.16 -0.54 19.64
N ILE A 149 25.35 -0.02 18.72
CA ILE A 149 24.96 1.39 18.65
C ILE A 149 23.69 1.71 19.44
N GLY A 150 22.98 0.67 19.92
CA GLY A 150 21.72 0.77 20.65
C GLY A 150 20.48 0.91 19.75
N GLU A 151 19.34 0.42 20.25
CA GLU A 151 18.07 0.38 19.52
C GLU A 151 17.53 1.77 19.14
N GLU A 152 17.75 2.77 19.99
CA GLU A 152 17.31 4.15 19.72
C GLU A 152 17.92 4.69 18.42
N LYS A 153 19.23 4.53 18.22
CA LYS A 153 19.92 4.99 17.01
C LYS A 153 19.52 4.15 15.79
N ARG A 154 19.30 2.85 15.95
CA ARG A 154 18.80 1.97 14.88
C ARG A 154 17.42 2.44 14.40
N SER A 155 16.53 2.77 15.33
CA SER A 155 15.19 3.27 15.01
C SER A 155 15.25 4.63 14.31
N LEU A 156 16.12 5.53 14.76
CA LEU A 156 16.31 6.84 14.10
C LEU A 156 16.81 6.67 12.66
N ILE A 157 17.85 5.85 12.45
CA ILE A 157 18.41 5.61 11.11
C ILE A 157 17.38 4.94 10.19
N SER A 158 16.54 4.06 10.74
CA SER A 158 15.48 3.39 9.97
C SER A 158 14.37 4.33 9.50
N GLY A 159 14.25 5.53 10.09
CA GLY A 159 13.29 6.56 9.68
C GLY A 159 13.85 7.60 8.70
N LEU A 160 15.12 7.49 8.29
CA LEU A 160 15.76 8.45 7.38
C LEU A 160 15.38 8.17 5.91
N SER A 161 15.38 9.23 5.09
CA SER A 161 15.17 9.11 3.64
C SER A 161 16.44 8.61 2.93
N LEU A 162 16.30 8.07 1.70
CA LEU A 162 17.44 7.53 0.93
C LEU A 162 18.65 8.48 0.87
N PRO A 163 18.50 9.76 0.49
CA PRO A 163 19.65 10.64 0.33
C PRO A 163 20.38 10.88 1.65
N VAL A 164 19.63 10.95 2.75
CA VAL A 164 20.21 11.16 4.09
C VAL A 164 20.95 9.92 4.57
N VAL A 165 20.47 8.72 4.22
CA VAL A 165 21.17 7.46 4.53
C VAL A 165 22.45 7.33 3.70
N GLU A 166 22.43 7.76 2.43
CA GLU A 166 23.61 7.81 1.56
C GLU A 166 24.65 8.79 2.11
N ASP A 167 24.24 10.00 2.49
CA ASP A 167 25.10 11.00 3.15
C ASP A 167 25.71 10.48 4.46
N LEU A 168 24.89 9.79 5.27
CA LEU A 168 25.37 9.13 6.49
C LEU A 168 26.42 8.06 6.17
N SER A 169 26.23 7.28 5.09
CA SER A 169 27.16 6.23 4.72
C SER A 169 28.54 6.76 4.30
N GLU A 170 28.58 7.96 3.70
CA GLU A 170 29.82 8.67 3.35
C GLU A 170 30.45 9.27 4.60
N ALA A 171 29.69 10.04 5.39
CA ALA A 171 30.17 10.66 6.63
C ALA A 171 30.67 9.64 7.66
N LEU A 172 30.06 8.45 7.68
CA LEU A 172 30.46 7.32 8.53
C LEU A 172 31.92 6.92 8.35
N LEU A 173 32.48 7.11 7.16
CA LEU A 173 33.89 6.80 6.89
C LEU A 173 34.82 7.70 7.72
N ASP A 174 34.43 8.96 7.93
CA ASP A 174 35.20 9.97 8.67
C ASP A 174 34.98 9.95 10.19
N PHE A 175 33.97 9.23 10.67
CA PHE A 175 33.70 9.14 12.12
C PHE A 175 34.83 8.44 12.86
N ASN A 176 35.23 8.99 13.99
CA ASN A 176 36.24 8.41 14.88
C ASN A 176 35.60 7.68 16.07
N ASN A 177 34.39 8.07 16.46
CA ASN A 177 33.68 7.52 17.62
C ASN A 177 32.14 7.65 17.48
N LEU A 178 31.39 7.06 18.42
CA LEU A 178 29.91 7.12 18.41
C LEU A 178 29.32 8.51 18.69
N ASN A 179 30.06 9.42 19.32
CA ASN A 179 29.61 10.78 19.55
C ASN A 179 29.56 11.58 18.24
N ASP A 180 30.42 11.25 17.27
CA ASP A 180 30.39 11.86 15.93
C ASP A 180 29.07 11.53 15.20
N LEU A 181 28.60 10.28 15.33
CA LEU A 181 27.29 9.85 14.84
C LEU A 181 26.15 10.62 15.52
N GLN A 182 26.21 10.80 16.84
CA GLN A 182 25.18 11.53 17.57
C GLN A 182 25.10 13.00 17.12
N LEU A 183 26.25 13.68 17.03
CA LEU A 183 26.31 15.06 16.56
C LEU A 183 25.79 15.21 15.12
N TRP A 184 26.08 14.24 14.27
CA TRP A 184 25.56 14.22 12.90
C TRP A 184 24.04 14.06 12.88
N LEU A 185 23.49 13.13 13.66
CA LEU A 185 22.04 12.92 13.78
C LEU A 185 21.32 14.15 14.37
N ASP A 186 21.92 14.83 15.34
CA ASP A 186 21.34 16.04 15.94
C ASP A 186 21.32 17.22 14.95
N ASN A 187 22.35 17.33 14.09
CA ASN A 187 22.43 18.37 13.07
C ASN A 187 21.37 18.22 11.97
N ILE A 188 21.08 16.99 11.54
CA ILE A 188 20.03 16.75 10.53
C ILE A 188 18.63 17.02 11.09
N ASN A 189 18.39 16.69 12.37
CA ASN A 189 17.11 16.96 13.05
C ASN A 189 16.91 18.46 13.32
N SER A 190 17.99 19.22 13.51
CA SER A 190 17.95 20.67 13.72
C SER A 190 17.77 21.47 12.42
N SER A 191 18.06 20.88 11.26
CA SER A 191 17.94 21.52 9.95
C SER A 191 16.58 21.29 9.27
N GLY A 192 15.70 20.51 9.90
CA GLY A 192 14.36 20.14 9.40
C GLY A 192 13.19 20.87 10.05
N ASN A 193 13.42 21.97 10.77
CA ASN A 193 12.40 22.86 11.35
C ASN A 193 12.36 24.22 10.62
#